data_AF-A0A662JBV1-F1
#
_entry.id   AF-A0A662JBV1-F1
#
_cell.length_a   1.000
_cell.length_b   1.000
_cell.length_c   1.000
_cell.angle_alpha   90.00
_cell.angle_beta   90.00
_cell.angle_gamma   90.00
#
_symmetry.space_group_name_H-M   'P 1'
#
loop_
_entity.id
_entity.type
_entity.pdbx_description
1 polymer ?
#
loop_
_entity_poly.entity_id
_entity_poly.type
_entity_poly.pdbx_seq_one_letter_code
_entity_poly.pdbx_strand_id
1 'polypeptide(L)'
;MSRAIKVLTAALLLRTGFWMHLELNMVENLPGLLCALLLYVLSFVLIVEAFTDLDLTRVTRSLTVVVIALFAAAFVFSAPNAPRYCTDAMLFTRYAVELLLEGHNPYAYSMQQALLKYATMDYRWLTETLEGAPVSTYSYPSLSFLIYVPAFLAGLRDVGAVMAAFFCLTAFFLVKETPQEYRLLPILILFLDPMLAVLSYVGAHDVVWMFFLLLAMKYFNPRSKDSLRVSAILLGVAFAVKQTPWLILPFLVIWTVKEAGVKRAAELISIAALVFLAPNLPFMLWDFNSWLEGVLTPVAKPLIPQGYGLVALVYEGYVYLPKEFFTVATVTVAATLLALYWLNFNDKVKYLAWVVPMFVLFFAWRSLPSYFMFFIPVAYYAALLMVKEHGLLKA
;
A
#
# COMPACT_ATOMS: atom_id res chain seq x y z
N MET A 1 22.56 -15.48 10.99
CA MET A 1 22.30 -14.44 9.97
C MET A 1 23.57 -14.23 9.15
N SER A 2 23.50 -14.10 7.81
CA SER A 2 24.70 -13.82 7.03
C SER A 2 25.26 -12.45 7.40
N ARG A 3 26.60 -12.31 7.45
CA ARG A 3 27.28 -11.05 7.78
C ARG A 3 26.80 -9.90 6.87
N ALA A 4 26.52 -10.19 5.60
CA ALA A 4 25.97 -9.22 4.64
C ALA A 4 24.58 -8.68 5.03
N ILE A 5 23.66 -9.54 5.49
CA ILE A 5 22.32 -9.10 5.93
C ILE A 5 22.45 -8.17 7.14
N LYS A 6 23.35 -8.47 8.08
CA LYS A 6 23.61 -7.59 9.25
C LYS A 6 24.06 -6.19 8.81
N VAL A 7 25.02 -6.10 7.89
CA VAL A 7 25.52 -4.80 7.38
C VAL A 7 24.43 -4.01 6.65
N LEU A 8 23.69 -4.66 5.75
CA LEU A 8 22.60 -4.00 5.02
C LEU A 8 21.52 -3.51 5.98
N THR A 9 21.14 -4.35 6.94
CA THR A 9 20.17 -3.98 7.98
C THR A 9 20.64 -2.75 8.74
N ALA A 10 21.89 -2.74 9.19
CA ALA A 10 22.47 -1.64 9.92
C ALA A 10 22.46 -0.31 9.13
N ALA A 11 22.84 -0.35 7.85
CA ALA A 11 22.83 0.83 6.97
C ALA A 11 21.41 1.41 6.82
N LEU A 12 20.40 0.55 6.75
CA LEU A 12 19.00 0.96 6.63
C LEU A 12 18.47 1.57 7.93
N LEU A 13 18.78 0.97 9.08
CA LEU A 13 18.41 1.53 10.38
C LEU A 13 19.05 2.92 10.60
N LEU A 14 20.30 3.12 10.17
CA LEU A 14 20.95 4.44 10.18
C LEU A 14 20.20 5.44 9.29
N ARG A 15 19.89 5.07 8.05
CA ARG A 15 19.12 5.92 7.13
C ARG A 15 17.76 6.30 7.73
N THR A 16 17.04 5.35 8.32
CA THR A 16 15.75 5.60 8.96
C THR A 16 15.90 6.54 10.16
N GLY A 17 16.92 6.36 11.01
CA GLY A 17 17.18 7.27 12.11
C GLY A 17 17.49 8.71 11.65
N PHE A 18 18.30 8.86 10.59
CA PHE A 18 18.59 10.18 10.00
C PHE A 18 17.34 10.82 9.41
N TRP A 19 16.53 10.06 8.67
CA TRP A 19 15.27 10.54 8.12
C TRP A 19 14.33 11.00 9.23
N MET A 20 14.18 10.23 10.30
CA MET A 20 13.35 10.62 11.44
C MET A 20 13.84 11.97 11.99
N HIS A 21 15.15 12.15 12.19
CA HIS A 21 15.72 13.39 12.70
C HIS A 21 15.44 14.62 11.82
N LEU A 22 15.37 14.43 10.50
CA LEU A 22 15.07 15.50 9.55
C LEU A 22 13.59 15.86 9.51
N GLU A 23 12.71 14.86 9.61
CA GLU A 23 11.28 15.03 9.33
C GLU A 23 10.42 15.18 10.60
N LEU A 24 10.86 14.65 11.73
CA LEU A 24 10.15 14.78 12.99
C LEU A 24 10.74 15.95 13.76
N ASN A 25 9.88 16.83 14.27
CA ASN A 25 10.29 17.90 15.18
C ASN A 25 10.77 17.30 16.52
N MET A 26 12.05 16.89 16.57
CA MET A 26 12.63 16.16 17.70
C MET A 26 12.64 16.95 19.01
N VAL A 27 12.51 18.28 18.94
CA VAL A 27 12.39 19.14 20.12
C VAL A 27 11.11 18.84 20.87
N GLU A 28 10.02 18.55 20.16
CA GLU A 28 8.70 18.25 20.73
C GLU A 28 8.38 16.74 20.73
N ASN A 29 9.15 15.93 19.99
CA ASN A 29 8.94 14.50 19.85
C ASN A 29 10.05 13.67 20.51
N LEU A 30 10.06 13.65 21.85
CA LEU A 30 11.00 12.84 22.64
C LEU A 30 10.97 11.34 22.27
N PRO A 31 9.80 10.69 22.08
CA PRO A 31 9.78 9.29 21.63
C PRO A 31 10.46 9.09 20.26
N GLY A 32 10.29 10.03 19.33
CA GLY A 32 10.97 10.03 18.03
C GLY A 32 12.48 10.14 18.17
N LEU A 33 12.95 11.01 19.07
CA LEU A 33 14.39 11.17 19.35
C LEU A 33 14.97 9.89 19.93
N LEU A 34 14.31 9.30 20.94
CA LEU A 34 14.76 8.05 21.55
C LEU A 34 14.74 6.89 20.55
N CYS A 35 13.73 6.84 19.67
CA CYS A 35 13.67 5.86 18.59
C CYS A 35 14.87 5.99 17.64
N ALA A 36 15.17 7.21 17.17
CA ALA A 36 16.29 7.47 16.28
C ALA A 36 17.63 7.07 16.92
N LEU A 37 17.85 7.40 18.20
CA LEU A 37 19.05 7.01 18.93
C LEU A 37 19.19 5.49 19.07
N LEU A 38 18.10 4.78 19.40
CA LEU A 38 18.12 3.33 19.49
C LEU A 38 18.31 2.65 18.13
N LEU A 39 17.82 3.24 17.03
CA LEU A 39 18.11 2.79 15.67
C LEU A 39 19.61 2.87 15.36
N TYR A 40 20.30 3.93 15.80
CA TYR A 40 21.75 4.05 15.67
C TYR A 40 22.48 2.99 16.49
N VAL A 41 22.08 2.78 17.76
CA VAL A 41 22.66 1.72 18.61
C VAL A 41 22.47 0.35 17.98
N LEU A 42 21.25 0.03 17.53
CA LEU A 42 20.96 -1.25 16.90
C LEU A 42 21.77 -1.44 15.61
N SER A 43 21.94 -0.39 14.83
CA SER A 43 22.81 -0.39 13.65
C SER A 43 24.26 -0.72 14.00
N PHE A 44 24.84 -0.03 14.99
CA PHE A 44 26.22 -0.28 15.42
C PHE A 44 26.41 -1.69 15.98
N VAL A 45 25.45 -2.19 16.77
CA VAL A 45 25.46 -3.58 17.27
C VAL A 45 25.47 -4.57 16.11
N LEU A 46 24.64 -4.37 15.08
CA LEU A 46 24.60 -5.24 13.91
C LEU A 46 25.89 -5.17 13.08
N ILE A 47 26.53 -4.00 12.98
CA ILE A 47 27.85 -3.87 12.33
C ILE A 47 28.90 -4.66 13.12
N VAL A 48 28.97 -4.48 14.44
CA VAL A 48 29.92 -5.23 15.29
C VAL A 48 29.69 -6.74 15.15
N GLU A 49 28.43 -7.19 15.24
CA GLU A 49 28.05 -8.59 15.04
C GLU A 49 28.33 -9.12 13.62
N ALA A 50 28.46 -8.25 12.62
CA ALA A 50 28.76 -8.66 11.25
C ALA A 50 30.27 -8.91 11.06
N PHE A 51 31.12 -8.20 11.80
CA PHE A 51 32.57 -8.29 11.68
C PHE A 51 33.24 -9.06 12.83
N THR A 52 32.46 -9.54 13.80
CA THR A 52 32.95 -10.34 14.94
C THR A 52 32.17 -11.64 15.06
N ASP A 53 32.65 -12.53 15.93
CA ASP A 53 31.95 -13.77 16.29
C ASP A 53 31.10 -13.60 17.57
N LEU A 54 30.85 -12.35 17.98
CA LEU A 54 29.96 -12.05 19.10
C LEU A 54 28.51 -12.38 18.74
N ASP A 55 27.82 -13.07 19.65
CA ASP A 55 26.38 -13.29 19.58
C ASP A 55 25.65 -12.31 20.52
N LEU A 56 25.15 -11.22 19.95
CA LEU A 56 24.38 -10.19 20.63
C LEU A 56 22.88 -10.33 20.31
N THR A 57 22.42 -11.51 19.86
CA THR A 57 21.03 -11.76 19.45
C THR A 57 20.01 -11.39 20.52
N ARG A 58 20.33 -11.64 21.79
CA ARG A 58 19.45 -11.25 22.91
C ARG A 58 19.31 -9.73 23.03
N VAL A 59 20.41 -8.99 22.83
CA VAL A 59 20.44 -7.52 22.89
C VAL A 59 19.71 -6.93 21.67
N THR A 60 20.03 -7.41 20.46
CA THR A 60 19.37 -6.94 19.22
C THR A 60 17.87 -7.20 19.25
N ARG A 61 17.41 -8.35 19.75
CA ARG A 61 15.98 -8.65 19.90
C ARG A 61 15.29 -7.70 20.87
N SER A 62 15.87 -7.47 22.05
CA SER A 62 15.31 -6.54 23.04
C SER A 62 15.25 -5.10 22.51
N LEU A 63 16.34 -4.63 21.90
CA LEU A 63 16.41 -3.30 21.29
C LEU A 63 15.38 -3.13 20.16
N THR A 64 15.20 -4.15 19.32
CA THR A 64 14.23 -4.10 18.22
C THR A 64 12.80 -3.91 18.74
N VAL A 65 12.42 -4.60 19.82
CA VAL A 65 11.08 -4.45 20.43
C VAL A 65 10.88 -3.02 20.95
N VAL A 66 11.89 -2.47 21.62
CA VAL A 66 11.84 -1.09 22.14
C VAL A 66 11.80 -0.07 21.00
N VAL A 67 12.58 -0.26 19.95
CA VAL A 67 12.56 0.59 18.73
C VAL A 67 11.17 0.58 18.10
N ILE A 68 10.54 -0.58 17.93
CA ILE A 68 9.18 -0.68 17.37
C ILE A 68 8.18 0.08 18.27
N ALA A 69 8.26 -0.09 19.58
CA ALA A 69 7.38 0.59 20.53
C ALA A 69 7.58 2.12 20.51
N LEU A 70 8.83 2.58 20.50
CA LEU A 70 9.15 4.01 20.43
C LEU A 70 8.81 4.61 19.07
N PHE A 71 8.96 3.85 17.98
CA PHE A 71 8.54 4.29 16.67
C PHE A 71 7.02 4.51 16.66
N ALA A 72 6.24 3.53 17.13
CA ALA A 72 4.79 3.70 17.27
C ALA A 72 4.43 4.91 18.15
N ALA A 73 5.10 5.08 19.29
CA ALA A 73 4.89 6.23 20.18
C ALA A 73 5.26 7.56 19.51
N ALA A 74 6.35 7.62 18.74
CA ALA A 74 6.79 8.81 18.01
C ALA A 74 5.77 9.28 16.99
N PHE A 75 5.10 8.34 16.32
CA PHE A 75 4.01 8.64 15.39
C PHE A 75 2.80 9.20 16.12
N VAL A 76 2.39 8.56 17.23
CA VAL A 76 1.28 9.05 18.07
C VAL A 76 1.58 10.44 18.63
N PHE A 77 2.83 10.73 19.03
CA PHE A 77 3.24 12.04 19.53
C PHE A 77 3.40 13.10 18.45
N SER A 78 3.69 12.72 17.21
CA SER A 78 3.70 13.66 16.07
C SER A 78 2.29 13.98 15.56
N ALA A 79 1.33 13.08 15.77
CA ALA A 79 -0.05 13.22 15.31
C ALA A 79 -0.85 14.44 15.84
N PRO A 80 -0.59 15.04 17.01
CA PRO A 80 -1.27 16.24 17.48
C PRO A 80 -0.81 17.51 16.75
N ASN A 81 0.45 17.56 16.29
CA ASN A 81 1.07 18.74 15.66
C ASN A 81 1.25 18.59 14.13
N ALA A 82 1.21 17.37 13.60
CA ALA A 82 1.03 17.12 12.18
C ALA A 82 -0.44 17.42 11.80
N PRO A 83 -0.73 17.97 10.61
CA PRO A 83 -2.10 18.09 10.14
C PRO A 83 -2.75 16.70 10.26
N ARG A 84 -3.76 16.55 11.12
CA ARG A 84 -4.39 15.24 11.42
C ARG A 84 -4.89 14.51 10.17
N TYR A 85 -5.00 15.23 9.06
CA TYR A 85 -5.20 14.73 7.71
C TYR A 85 -4.09 15.28 6.82
N CYS A 86 -3.02 14.50 6.60
CA CYS A 86 -1.94 14.88 5.66
C CYS A 86 -2.30 14.54 4.20
N THR A 87 -3.49 14.01 3.90
CA THR A 87 -3.98 13.85 2.53
C THR A 87 -5.47 14.10 2.50
N ASP A 88 -5.95 14.65 1.38
CA ASP A 88 -7.39 14.83 1.14
C ASP A 88 -8.13 13.49 1.14
N ALA A 89 -7.49 12.40 0.72
CA ALA A 89 -8.04 11.05 0.74
C ALA A 89 -8.56 10.62 2.13
N MET A 90 -7.82 10.90 3.20
CA MET A 90 -8.28 10.58 4.55
C MET A 90 -9.44 11.46 4.98
N LEU A 91 -9.33 12.75 4.67
CA LEU A 91 -10.34 13.73 5.03
C LEU A 91 -11.68 13.40 4.36
N PHE A 92 -11.62 13.11 3.07
CA PHE A 92 -12.74 12.72 2.24
C PHE A 92 -13.32 11.38 2.69
N THR A 93 -12.49 10.45 3.15
CA THR A 93 -12.98 9.18 3.71
C THR A 93 -13.72 9.38 5.01
N ARG A 94 -13.20 10.19 5.94
CA ARG A 94 -13.94 10.54 7.15
C ARG A 94 -15.29 11.16 6.80
N TYR A 95 -15.29 12.12 5.88
CA TYR A 95 -16.51 12.80 5.46
C TYR A 95 -17.49 11.84 4.78
N ALA A 96 -17.01 10.93 3.93
CA ALA A 96 -17.82 9.90 3.29
C ALA A 96 -18.48 8.96 4.29
N VAL A 97 -17.78 8.56 5.37
CA VAL A 97 -18.38 7.76 6.44
C VAL A 97 -19.46 8.56 7.17
N GLU A 98 -19.21 9.83 7.50
CA GLU A 98 -20.20 10.67 8.16
C GLU A 98 -21.44 10.90 7.28
N LEU A 99 -21.27 11.19 5.98
CA LEU A 99 -22.36 11.28 5.01
C LEU A 99 -23.20 10.00 4.96
N LEU A 100 -22.54 8.83 4.88
CA LEU A 100 -23.25 7.55 4.86
C LEU A 100 -24.08 7.33 6.13
N LEU A 101 -23.51 7.65 7.30
CA LEU A 101 -24.21 7.54 8.58
C LEU A 101 -25.38 8.53 8.71
N GLU A 102 -25.31 9.66 8.02
CA GLU A 102 -26.40 10.65 7.88
C GLU A 102 -27.43 10.25 6.80
N GLY A 103 -27.24 9.13 6.10
CA GLY A 103 -28.17 8.64 5.07
C GLY A 103 -27.94 9.26 3.69
N HIS A 104 -26.79 9.88 3.45
CA HIS A 104 -26.41 10.50 2.19
C HIS A 104 -25.46 9.59 1.38
N ASN A 105 -25.61 9.59 0.06
CA ASN A 105 -24.69 8.89 -0.84
C ASN A 105 -23.36 9.66 -0.93
N PRO A 106 -22.22 9.12 -0.46
CA PRO A 106 -20.95 9.84 -0.47
C PRO A 106 -20.47 10.24 -1.87
N TYR A 107 -20.84 9.49 -2.91
CA TYR A 107 -20.43 9.81 -4.28
C TYR A 107 -21.17 11.01 -4.87
N ALA A 108 -22.37 11.33 -4.35
CA ALA A 108 -23.21 12.41 -4.87
C ALA A 108 -22.93 13.78 -4.21
N TYR A 109 -22.02 13.83 -3.23
CA TYR A 109 -21.70 15.03 -2.46
C TYR A 109 -20.29 15.53 -2.76
N SER A 110 -20.12 16.86 -2.76
CA SER A 110 -18.80 17.47 -2.92
C SER A 110 -17.94 17.22 -1.68
N MET A 111 -16.82 16.54 -1.87
CA MET A 111 -15.82 16.29 -0.85
C MET A 111 -15.12 17.56 -0.36
N GLN A 112 -15.18 18.66 -1.12
CA GLN A 112 -14.62 19.95 -0.71
C GLN A 112 -15.26 20.48 0.58
N GLN A 113 -16.51 20.08 0.89
CA GLN A 113 -17.17 20.43 2.15
C GLN A 113 -16.40 19.91 3.37
N ALA A 114 -15.64 18.82 3.23
CA ALA A 114 -14.79 18.31 4.27
C ALA A 114 -13.67 19.30 4.65
N LEU A 115 -13.15 20.06 3.68
CA LEU A 115 -12.11 21.08 3.93
C LEU A 115 -12.64 22.18 4.87
N LEU A 116 -13.88 22.62 4.65
CA LEU A 116 -14.56 23.59 5.50
C LEU A 116 -14.90 23.01 6.88
N LYS A 117 -15.40 21.77 6.92
CA LYS A 117 -15.86 21.12 8.15
C LYS A 117 -14.72 20.81 9.12
N TYR A 118 -13.54 20.48 8.61
CA TYR A 118 -12.43 20.04 9.45
C TYR A 118 -11.23 20.99 9.48
N ALA A 119 -11.24 22.09 8.72
CA ALA A 119 -10.41 23.32 8.78
C ALA A 119 -8.92 23.22 9.18
N THR A 120 -8.32 22.04 9.16
CA THR A 120 -7.00 21.73 9.77
C THR A 120 -6.06 21.04 8.79
N MET A 121 -6.46 20.91 7.53
CA MET A 121 -5.62 20.35 6.48
C MET A 121 -4.75 21.44 5.86
N ASP A 122 -3.46 21.17 5.73
CA ASP A 122 -2.53 22.01 4.98
C ASP A 122 -2.75 21.80 3.47
N TYR A 123 -2.92 22.90 2.74
CA TYR A 123 -3.25 22.91 1.30
C TYR A 123 -2.21 22.18 0.44
N ARG A 124 -0.95 22.06 0.89
CA ARG A 124 0.12 21.34 0.18
C ARG A 124 -0.18 19.86 -0.06
N TRP A 125 -1.15 19.32 0.68
CA TRP A 125 -1.56 17.92 0.62
C TRP A 125 -2.88 17.69 -0.13
N LEU A 126 -3.43 18.75 -0.72
CA LEU A 126 -4.68 18.72 -1.47
C LEU A 126 -4.41 18.28 -2.91
N THR A 127 -5.25 17.38 -3.43
CA THR A 127 -5.20 17.02 -4.84
C THR A 127 -5.90 18.10 -5.65
N GLU A 128 -5.12 18.74 -6.53
CA GLU A 128 -5.60 19.81 -7.40
C GLU A 128 -5.78 19.31 -8.85
N THR A 129 -6.70 19.94 -9.56
CA THR A 129 -6.85 19.83 -11.01
C THR A 129 -5.91 20.79 -11.73
N LEU A 130 -5.69 20.57 -13.03
CA LEU A 130 -4.88 21.45 -13.89
C LEU A 130 -5.48 22.86 -13.99
N GLU A 131 -6.77 23.01 -13.73
CA GLU A 131 -7.46 24.30 -13.65
C GLU A 131 -7.26 25.02 -12.30
N GLY A 132 -6.52 24.42 -11.36
CA GLY A 132 -6.22 25.00 -10.04
C GLY A 132 -7.34 24.83 -9.02
N ALA A 133 -8.34 23.98 -9.29
CA ALA A 133 -9.41 23.67 -8.34
C ALA A 133 -9.09 22.39 -7.54
N PRO A 134 -9.49 22.29 -6.27
CA PRO A 134 -9.42 21.02 -5.54
C PRO A 134 -10.33 19.94 -6.13
N VAL A 135 -9.92 18.68 -6.04
CA VAL A 135 -10.82 17.56 -6.34
C VAL A 135 -12.05 17.61 -5.43
N SER A 136 -13.23 17.43 -6.02
CA SER A 136 -14.52 17.44 -5.31
C SER A 136 -15.19 16.07 -5.20
N THR A 137 -14.65 15.04 -5.84
CA THR A 137 -15.28 13.72 -5.92
C THR A 137 -14.61 12.72 -4.96
N TYR A 138 -15.40 11.79 -4.43
CA TYR A 138 -14.83 10.66 -3.70
C TYR A 138 -14.21 9.66 -4.68
N SER A 139 -12.90 9.45 -4.59
CA SER A 139 -12.10 8.89 -5.69
C SER A 139 -11.86 7.37 -5.65
N TYR A 140 -12.51 6.64 -4.74
CA TYR A 140 -12.21 5.22 -4.47
C TYR A 140 -13.47 4.34 -4.48
N PRO A 141 -13.36 3.01 -4.73
CA PRO A 141 -14.51 2.11 -4.64
C PRO A 141 -14.96 1.94 -3.17
N SER A 142 -16.22 1.58 -2.96
CA SER A 142 -16.92 1.92 -1.71
C SER A 142 -16.41 1.25 -0.45
N LEU A 143 -15.68 0.12 -0.56
CA LEU A 143 -15.10 -0.51 0.62
C LEU A 143 -14.05 0.38 1.29
N SER A 144 -13.47 1.35 0.55
CA SER A 144 -12.52 2.34 1.06
C SER A 144 -13.10 3.30 2.09
N PHE A 145 -14.43 3.42 2.24
CA PHE A 145 -15.05 4.13 3.36
C PHE A 145 -15.88 3.19 4.24
N LEU A 146 -16.54 2.17 3.65
CA LEU A 146 -17.34 1.22 4.42
C LEU A 146 -16.54 0.47 5.50
N ILE A 147 -15.27 0.17 5.25
CA ILE A 147 -14.43 -0.56 6.21
C ILE A 147 -14.22 0.20 7.52
N TYR A 148 -14.40 1.52 7.52
CA TYR A 148 -14.26 2.40 8.69
C TYR A 148 -15.57 2.59 9.46
N VAL A 149 -16.72 2.24 8.88
CA VAL A 149 -18.05 2.40 9.50
C VAL A 149 -18.14 1.73 10.88
N PRO A 150 -17.70 0.47 11.08
CA PRO A 150 -17.78 -0.18 12.39
C PRO A 150 -16.98 0.58 13.47
N ALA A 151 -15.80 1.11 13.12
CA ALA A 151 -14.99 1.90 14.03
C ALA A 151 -15.69 3.20 14.43
N PHE A 152 -16.31 3.88 13.47
CA PHE A 152 -17.04 5.12 13.71
C PHE A 152 -18.27 4.90 14.60
N LEU A 153 -19.01 3.81 14.39
CA LEU A 153 -20.12 3.42 15.26
C LEU A 153 -19.67 3.09 16.69
N ALA A 154 -18.46 2.54 16.85
CA ALA A 154 -17.84 2.29 18.15
C ALA A 154 -17.18 3.54 18.78
N GLY A 155 -17.30 4.72 18.15
CA GLY A 155 -16.75 5.99 18.64
C GLY A 155 -15.31 6.30 18.20
N LEU A 156 -14.63 5.38 17.50
CA LEU A 156 -13.31 5.61 16.93
C LEU A 156 -13.43 6.32 15.57
N ARG A 157 -13.32 7.65 15.60
CA ARG A 157 -13.44 8.52 14.39
C ARG A 157 -12.11 8.77 13.67
N ASP A 158 -11.03 8.12 14.10
CA ASP A 158 -9.72 8.24 13.48
C ASP A 158 -9.54 7.17 12.40
N VAL A 159 -9.59 7.60 11.13
CA VAL A 159 -9.35 6.75 9.96
C VAL A 159 -7.93 6.20 9.96
N GLY A 160 -6.95 7.00 10.39
CA GLY A 160 -5.55 6.61 10.47
C GLY A 160 -5.33 5.49 11.47
N ALA A 161 -6.02 5.51 12.62
CA ALA A 161 -5.92 4.44 13.61
C ALA A 161 -6.36 3.08 13.04
N VAL A 162 -7.42 3.04 12.24
CA VAL A 162 -7.87 1.81 11.56
C VAL A 162 -6.84 1.35 10.52
N MET A 163 -6.24 2.27 9.76
CA MET A 163 -5.17 1.92 8.80
C MET A 163 -3.91 1.40 9.50
N ALA A 164 -3.53 1.99 10.63
CA ALA A 164 -2.42 1.50 11.46
C ALA A 164 -2.70 0.09 12.01
N ALA A 165 -3.96 -0.25 12.30
CA ALA A 165 -4.31 -1.63 12.65
C ALA A 165 -4.04 -2.60 11.49
N PHE A 166 -4.37 -2.23 10.23
CA PHE A 166 -4.01 -3.02 9.05
C PHE A 166 -2.50 -3.13 8.82
N PHE A 167 -1.74 -2.08 9.15
CA PHE A 167 -0.28 -2.13 9.15
C PHE A 167 0.24 -3.19 10.14
N CYS A 168 -0.26 -3.17 11.38
CA CYS A 168 0.09 -4.17 12.39
C CYS A 168 -0.29 -5.60 11.97
N LEU A 169 -1.48 -5.77 11.38
CA LEU A 169 -1.92 -7.06 10.84
C LEU A 169 -1.01 -7.55 9.70
N THR A 170 -0.58 -6.64 8.83
CA THR A 170 0.39 -6.93 7.75
C THR A 170 1.74 -7.35 8.32
N ALA A 171 2.27 -6.60 9.30
CA ALA A 171 3.51 -6.94 9.97
C ALA A 171 3.44 -8.32 10.63
N PHE A 172 2.36 -8.59 11.37
CA PHE A 172 2.11 -9.88 11.99
C PHE A 172 2.04 -11.02 10.96
N PHE A 173 1.29 -10.81 9.87
CA PHE A 173 1.18 -11.78 8.78
C PHE A 173 2.54 -12.12 8.18
N LEU A 174 3.32 -11.12 7.77
CA LEU A 174 4.62 -11.35 7.13
C LEU A 174 5.62 -12.00 8.09
N VAL A 175 5.66 -11.59 9.36
CA VAL A 175 6.49 -12.22 10.39
C VAL A 175 6.10 -13.69 10.57
N LYS A 176 4.81 -14.02 10.60
CA LYS A 176 4.32 -15.39 10.73
C LYS A 176 4.67 -16.25 9.53
N GLU A 177 4.58 -15.70 8.32
CA GLU A 177 4.88 -16.41 7.09
C GLU A 177 6.37 -16.62 6.86
N THR A 178 7.21 -15.78 7.46
CA THR A 178 8.66 -15.84 7.31
C THR A 178 9.29 -16.89 8.24
N PRO A 179 10.17 -17.77 7.73
CA PRO A 179 10.86 -18.75 8.55
C PRO A 179 11.58 -18.11 9.73
N GLN A 180 11.67 -18.84 10.84
CA GLN A 180 12.15 -18.32 12.13
C GLN A 180 13.51 -17.61 12.03
N GLU A 181 14.40 -18.12 11.17
CA GLU A 181 15.75 -17.58 10.92
C GLU A 181 15.74 -16.17 10.30
N TYR A 182 14.63 -15.78 9.65
CA TYR A 182 14.50 -14.54 8.88
C TYR A 182 13.38 -13.62 9.37
N ARG A 183 12.75 -13.90 10.52
CA ARG A 183 11.58 -13.16 11.03
C ARG A 183 11.77 -11.66 11.24
N LEU A 184 13.01 -11.17 11.22
CA LEU A 184 13.29 -9.73 11.25
C LEU A 184 13.20 -9.08 9.87
N LEU A 185 13.37 -9.83 8.76
CA LEU A 185 13.29 -9.27 7.39
C LEU A 185 11.96 -8.56 7.11
N PRO A 186 10.78 -9.09 7.49
CA PRO A 186 9.52 -8.36 7.32
C PRO A 186 9.49 -7.00 8.01
N ILE A 187 10.04 -6.93 9.23
CA ILE A 187 10.14 -5.67 9.98
C ILE A 187 11.06 -4.71 9.20
N LEU A 188 12.21 -5.19 8.74
CA LEU A 188 13.11 -4.36 7.94
C LEU A 188 12.46 -3.86 6.66
N ILE A 189 11.68 -4.69 5.96
CA ILE A 189 10.99 -4.30 4.74
C ILE A 189 9.90 -3.25 5.00
N LEU A 190 9.13 -3.40 6.08
CA LEU A 190 8.05 -2.46 6.41
C LEU A 190 8.56 -1.12 6.94
N PHE A 191 9.76 -1.09 7.52
CA PHE A 191 10.39 0.11 8.08
C PHE A 191 11.61 0.58 7.26
N LEU A 192 11.87 -0.03 6.09
CA LEU A 192 12.96 0.29 5.16
C LEU A 192 12.86 1.73 4.67
N ASP A 193 11.64 2.09 4.29
CA ASP A 193 11.23 3.43 3.95
C ASP A 193 10.22 3.88 5.01
N PRO A 194 10.58 4.85 5.87
CA PRO A 194 9.67 5.35 6.90
C PRO A 194 8.35 5.86 6.32
N MET A 195 8.33 6.28 5.05
CA MET A 195 7.12 6.71 4.36
C MET A 195 6.09 5.60 4.25
N LEU A 196 6.46 4.32 4.20
CA LEU A 196 5.48 3.23 4.17
C LEU A 196 4.66 3.21 5.47
N ALA A 197 5.32 3.34 6.61
CA ALA A 197 4.64 3.41 7.92
C ALA A 197 3.82 4.70 8.06
N VAL A 198 4.36 5.84 7.61
CA VAL A 198 3.66 7.13 7.60
C VAL A 198 2.39 7.04 6.76
N LEU A 199 2.49 6.57 5.51
CA LEU A 199 1.35 6.41 4.60
C LEU A 199 0.36 5.34 5.08
N SER A 200 0.77 4.45 5.98
CA SER A 200 -0.14 3.51 6.64
C SER A 200 -0.95 4.13 7.78
N TYR A 201 -0.68 5.38 8.15
CA TYR A 201 -1.49 6.19 9.05
C TYR A 201 -2.12 7.40 8.34
N VAL A 202 -1.38 8.06 7.44
CA VAL A 202 -1.82 9.31 6.78
C VAL A 202 -2.17 9.19 5.28
N GLY A 203 -2.07 7.99 4.70
CA GLY A 203 -2.17 7.78 3.25
C GLY A 203 -3.56 7.39 2.74
N ALA A 204 -3.60 7.03 1.45
CA ALA A 204 -4.81 6.79 0.68
C ALA A 204 -5.24 5.30 0.67
N HIS A 205 -5.40 4.70 1.86
CA HIS A 205 -5.90 3.32 2.07
C HIS A 205 -4.99 2.19 1.57
N ASP A 206 -3.75 2.49 1.19
CA ASP A 206 -2.92 1.52 0.48
C ASP A 206 -2.55 0.29 1.32
N VAL A 207 -2.36 0.49 2.63
CA VAL A 207 -2.10 -0.58 3.59
C VAL A 207 -3.24 -1.61 3.66
N VAL A 208 -4.49 -1.15 3.44
CA VAL A 208 -5.68 -1.99 3.56
C VAL A 208 -5.76 -2.95 2.39
N TRP A 209 -5.65 -2.46 1.14
CA TRP A 209 -5.66 -3.35 -0.02
C TRP A 209 -4.43 -4.26 -0.04
N MET A 210 -3.26 -3.76 0.39
CA MET A 210 -2.03 -4.55 0.46
C MET A 210 -2.21 -5.76 1.40
N PHE A 211 -2.81 -5.55 2.57
CA PHE A 211 -3.09 -6.63 3.52
C PHE A 211 -3.94 -7.75 2.88
N PHE A 212 -5.06 -7.38 2.24
CA PHE A 212 -5.93 -8.36 1.59
C PHE A 212 -5.26 -9.02 0.39
N LEU A 213 -4.42 -8.29 -0.36
CA LEU A 213 -3.64 -8.84 -1.45
C LEU A 213 -2.63 -9.89 -0.96
N LEU A 214 -1.91 -9.62 0.14
CA LEU A 214 -0.98 -10.58 0.74
C LEU A 214 -1.68 -11.86 1.21
N LEU A 215 -2.88 -11.73 1.79
CA LEU A 215 -3.71 -12.90 2.10
C LEU A 215 -4.14 -13.62 0.82
N ALA A 216 -4.52 -12.89 -0.23
CA ALA A 216 -4.88 -13.51 -1.51
C ALA A 216 -3.72 -14.33 -2.09
N MET A 217 -2.50 -13.80 -2.04
CA MET A 217 -1.28 -14.48 -2.47
C MET A 217 -1.06 -15.81 -1.73
N LYS A 218 -1.27 -15.82 -0.40
CA LYS A 218 -1.12 -17.02 0.42
C LYS A 218 -1.99 -18.18 -0.05
N TYR A 219 -3.22 -17.88 -0.45
CA TYR A 219 -4.18 -18.87 -0.92
C TYR A 219 -4.19 -19.02 -2.45
N PHE A 220 -3.32 -18.30 -3.18
CA PHE A 220 -3.31 -18.36 -4.62
C PHE A 220 -2.67 -19.67 -5.09
N ASN A 221 -3.52 -20.65 -5.43
CA ASN A 221 -3.10 -21.91 -6.02
C ASN A 221 -4.08 -22.30 -7.14
N PRO A 222 -3.75 -22.07 -8.42
CA PRO A 222 -4.62 -22.39 -9.55
C PRO A 222 -5.11 -23.84 -9.57
N ARG A 223 -4.29 -24.79 -9.11
CA ARG A 223 -4.60 -26.22 -9.12
C ARG A 223 -5.61 -26.59 -8.02
N SER A 224 -5.61 -25.88 -6.88
CA SER A 224 -6.54 -26.14 -5.77
C SER A 224 -7.80 -25.26 -5.85
N LYS A 225 -8.98 -25.90 -5.89
CA LYS A 225 -10.26 -25.20 -6.05
C LYS A 225 -10.57 -24.29 -4.88
N ASP A 226 -10.48 -24.84 -3.67
CA ASP A 226 -10.91 -24.13 -2.48
C ASP A 226 -9.92 -23.01 -2.14
N SER A 227 -8.62 -23.28 -2.33
CA SER A 227 -7.57 -22.27 -2.16
C SER A 227 -7.77 -21.09 -3.12
N LEU A 228 -7.97 -21.37 -4.42
CA LEU A 228 -8.18 -20.31 -5.40
C LEU A 228 -9.46 -19.51 -5.13
N ARG A 229 -10.54 -20.13 -4.66
CA ARG A 229 -11.77 -19.43 -4.27
C ARG A 229 -11.52 -18.43 -3.13
N VAL A 230 -10.78 -18.85 -2.10
CA VAL A 230 -10.39 -17.96 -1.00
C VAL A 230 -9.53 -16.81 -1.51
N SER A 231 -8.57 -17.09 -2.40
CA SER A 231 -7.75 -16.07 -3.05
C SER A 231 -8.60 -15.08 -3.86
N ALA A 232 -9.55 -15.58 -4.66
CA ALA A 232 -10.45 -14.76 -5.47
C ALA A 232 -11.33 -13.83 -4.63
N ILE A 233 -11.84 -14.31 -3.49
CA ILE A 233 -12.60 -13.49 -2.54
C ILE A 233 -11.71 -12.35 -2.02
N LEU A 234 -10.50 -12.68 -1.55
CA LEU A 234 -9.56 -11.69 -1.00
C LEU A 234 -9.10 -10.67 -2.05
N LEU A 235 -8.93 -11.09 -3.31
CA LEU A 235 -8.68 -10.17 -4.44
C LEU A 235 -9.86 -9.22 -4.65
N GLY A 236 -11.10 -9.72 -4.66
CA GLY A 236 -12.29 -8.88 -4.78
C GLY A 236 -12.39 -7.85 -3.66
N VAL A 237 -12.04 -8.23 -2.42
CA VAL A 237 -11.95 -7.30 -1.28
C VAL A 237 -10.87 -6.24 -1.52
N ALA A 238 -9.66 -6.64 -1.91
CA ALA A 238 -8.58 -5.68 -2.22
C ALA A 238 -8.97 -4.70 -3.34
N PHE A 239 -9.63 -5.20 -4.38
CA PHE A 239 -10.11 -4.40 -5.51
C PHE A 239 -11.23 -3.44 -5.11
N ALA A 240 -12.06 -3.80 -4.14
CA ALA A 240 -13.11 -2.93 -3.62
C ALA A 240 -12.56 -1.78 -2.75
N VAL A 241 -11.31 -1.86 -2.29
CA VAL A 241 -10.65 -0.79 -1.53
C VAL A 241 -10.02 0.24 -2.46
N LYS A 242 -9.35 -0.18 -3.55
CA LYS A 242 -8.63 0.75 -4.43
C LYS A 242 -8.38 0.15 -5.81
N GLN A 243 -8.16 1.02 -6.78
CA GLN A 243 -7.93 0.70 -8.19
C GLN A 243 -6.51 0.16 -8.47
N THR A 244 -5.52 0.63 -7.72
CA THR A 244 -4.10 0.25 -7.89
C THR A 244 -3.87 -1.28 -8.04
N PRO A 245 -4.44 -2.14 -7.18
CA PRO A 245 -4.27 -3.59 -7.33
C PRO A 245 -5.01 -4.21 -8.53
N TRP A 246 -5.93 -3.52 -9.22
CA TRP A 246 -6.67 -4.09 -10.36
C TRP A 246 -5.75 -4.54 -11.49
N LEU A 247 -4.61 -3.87 -11.65
CA LEU A 247 -3.60 -4.18 -12.66
C LEU A 247 -2.98 -5.59 -12.51
N ILE A 248 -3.14 -6.23 -11.35
CA ILE A 248 -2.65 -7.59 -11.07
C ILE A 248 -3.53 -8.64 -11.79
N LEU A 249 -4.83 -8.38 -11.91
CA LEU A 249 -5.81 -9.39 -12.34
C LEU A 249 -5.49 -10.03 -13.70
N PRO A 250 -5.15 -9.27 -14.77
CA PRO A 250 -4.83 -9.87 -16.07
C PRO A 250 -3.68 -10.88 -16.00
N PHE A 251 -2.67 -10.63 -15.17
CA PHE A 251 -1.53 -11.52 -15.00
C PHE A 251 -1.89 -12.79 -14.22
N LEU A 252 -2.71 -12.68 -13.17
CA LEU A 252 -3.23 -13.86 -12.45
C LEU A 252 -4.17 -14.71 -13.30
N VAL A 253 -4.93 -14.08 -14.20
CA VAL A 253 -5.74 -14.79 -15.19
C VAL A 253 -4.86 -15.62 -16.11
N ILE A 254 -3.78 -15.03 -16.65
CA ILE A 254 -2.80 -15.77 -17.46
C ILE A 254 -2.19 -16.93 -16.67
N TRP A 255 -1.73 -16.67 -15.44
CA TRP A 255 -1.20 -17.71 -14.57
C TRP A 255 -2.20 -18.86 -14.41
N THR A 256 -3.44 -18.53 -14.07
CA THR A 256 -4.49 -19.52 -13.85
C THR A 256 -4.83 -20.30 -15.12
N VAL A 257 -4.89 -19.64 -16.28
CA VAL A 257 -5.11 -20.31 -17.58
C VAL A 257 -3.98 -21.29 -17.88
N LYS A 258 -2.72 -20.88 -17.69
CA LYS A 258 -1.54 -21.70 -18.00
C LYS A 258 -1.40 -22.91 -17.07
N GLU A 259 -1.80 -22.80 -15.80
CA GLU A 259 -1.66 -23.89 -14.84
C GLU A 259 -2.92 -24.76 -14.63
N ALA A 260 -4.11 -24.21 -14.84
CA ALA A 260 -5.37 -24.86 -14.50
C ALA A 260 -6.51 -24.66 -15.52
N GLY A 261 -6.26 -23.95 -16.62
CA GLY A 261 -7.19 -23.79 -17.73
C GLY A 261 -8.22 -22.66 -17.58
N VAL A 262 -8.92 -22.38 -18.68
CA VAL A 262 -9.83 -21.22 -18.82
C VAL A 262 -11.01 -21.26 -17.85
N LYS A 263 -11.58 -22.44 -17.58
CA LYS A 263 -12.69 -22.60 -16.63
C LYS A 263 -12.31 -22.11 -15.23
N ARG A 264 -11.07 -22.37 -14.82
CA ARG A 264 -10.56 -21.95 -13.52
C ARG A 264 -10.30 -20.45 -13.47
N ALA A 265 -9.78 -19.88 -14.54
CA ALA A 265 -9.59 -18.44 -14.66
C ALA A 265 -10.94 -17.70 -14.65
N ALA A 266 -11.97 -18.23 -15.32
CA ALA A 266 -13.32 -17.68 -15.28
C ALA A 266 -13.92 -17.74 -13.86
N GLU A 267 -13.67 -18.82 -13.09
CA GLU A 267 -14.08 -18.92 -11.68
C GLU A 267 -13.39 -17.84 -10.82
N LEU A 268 -12.08 -17.65 -10.98
CA LEU A 268 -11.31 -16.58 -10.31
C LEU A 268 -11.92 -15.20 -10.59
N ILE A 269 -12.13 -14.86 -11.86
CA ILE A 269 -12.69 -13.56 -12.28
C ILE A 269 -14.09 -13.38 -11.71
N SER A 270 -14.96 -14.39 -11.85
CA SER A 270 -16.36 -14.28 -11.45
C SER A 270 -16.49 -14.05 -9.94
N ILE A 271 -15.71 -14.78 -9.13
CA ILE A 271 -15.74 -14.62 -7.67
C ILE A 271 -15.17 -13.26 -7.26
N ALA A 272 -14.03 -12.86 -7.81
CA ALA A 272 -13.44 -11.55 -7.51
C ALA A 272 -14.38 -10.40 -7.91
N ALA A 273 -15.05 -10.51 -9.06
CA ALA A 273 -16.04 -9.54 -9.53
C ALA A 273 -17.26 -9.49 -8.61
N LEU A 274 -17.82 -10.63 -8.20
CA LEU A 274 -18.97 -10.66 -7.28
C LEU A 274 -18.62 -10.01 -5.93
N VAL A 275 -17.44 -10.30 -5.39
CA VAL A 275 -16.99 -9.71 -4.10
C VAL A 275 -16.66 -8.23 -4.25
N PHE A 276 -16.10 -7.80 -5.39
CA PHE A 276 -15.92 -6.39 -5.71
C PHE A 276 -17.27 -5.65 -5.80
N LEU A 277 -18.25 -6.27 -6.45
CA LEU A 277 -19.58 -5.69 -6.64
C LEU A 277 -20.36 -5.64 -5.32
N ALA A 278 -20.20 -6.58 -4.40
CA ALA A 278 -20.98 -6.62 -3.16
C ALA A 278 -21.01 -5.29 -2.37
N PRO A 279 -19.87 -4.62 -2.06
CA PRO A 279 -19.90 -3.31 -1.41
C PRO A 279 -20.23 -2.16 -2.37
N ASN A 280 -19.95 -2.28 -3.67
CA ASN A 280 -20.10 -1.18 -4.64
C ASN A 280 -21.52 -1.07 -5.23
N LEU A 281 -22.21 -2.20 -5.38
CA LEU A 281 -23.52 -2.29 -6.02
C LEU A 281 -24.59 -1.41 -5.34
N PRO A 282 -24.67 -1.29 -4.00
CA PRO A 282 -25.59 -0.36 -3.38
C PRO A 282 -25.40 1.09 -3.86
N PHE A 283 -24.16 1.54 -4.04
CA PHE A 283 -23.87 2.91 -4.50
C PHE A 283 -24.05 3.07 -6.00
N MET A 284 -23.76 2.03 -6.79
CA MET A 284 -24.09 1.99 -8.22
C MET A 284 -25.61 2.10 -8.46
N LEU A 285 -26.42 1.45 -7.63
CA LEU A 285 -27.88 1.52 -7.72
C LEU A 285 -28.42 2.86 -7.19
N TRP A 286 -27.74 3.47 -6.21
CA TRP A 286 -28.13 4.76 -5.65
C TRP A 286 -27.84 5.91 -6.63
N ASP A 287 -26.64 5.95 -7.22
CA ASP A 287 -26.29 6.84 -8.34
C ASP A 287 -25.08 6.29 -9.09
N PHE A 288 -25.33 5.63 -10.23
CA PHE A 288 -24.28 5.01 -11.04
C PHE A 288 -23.28 6.03 -11.60
N ASN A 289 -23.76 7.20 -12.03
CA ASN A 289 -22.92 8.19 -12.68
C ASN A 289 -21.96 8.81 -11.66
N SER A 290 -22.45 9.18 -10.48
CA SER A 290 -21.62 9.68 -9.39
C SER A 290 -20.62 8.63 -8.91
N TRP A 291 -21.03 7.36 -8.77
CA TRP A 291 -20.11 6.28 -8.41
C TRP A 291 -19.00 6.12 -9.47
N LEU A 292 -19.38 6.07 -10.75
CA LEU A 292 -18.44 5.86 -11.85
C LEU A 292 -17.47 7.04 -12.00
N GLU A 293 -17.97 8.27 -11.95
CA GLU A 293 -17.15 9.49 -12.00
C GLU A 293 -16.17 9.55 -10.83
N GLY A 294 -16.64 9.23 -9.62
CA GLY A 294 -15.81 9.14 -8.42
C GLY A 294 -14.69 8.13 -8.59
N VAL A 295 -15.03 6.85 -8.83
CA VAL A 295 -14.05 5.77 -8.94
C VAL A 295 -13.06 5.98 -10.10
N LEU A 296 -13.46 6.65 -11.18
CA LEU A 296 -12.56 6.93 -12.31
C LEU A 296 -11.84 8.28 -12.22
N THR A 297 -12.10 9.10 -11.19
CA THR A 297 -11.49 10.43 -11.03
C THR A 297 -9.98 10.45 -11.23
N PRO A 298 -9.17 9.53 -10.62
CA PRO A 298 -7.71 9.55 -10.77
C PRO A 298 -7.20 9.41 -12.22
N VAL A 299 -8.01 8.82 -13.11
CA VAL A 299 -7.66 8.59 -14.51
C VAL A 299 -8.40 9.55 -15.45
N ALA A 300 -9.67 9.83 -15.17
CA ALA A 300 -10.53 10.63 -16.03
C ALA A 300 -10.28 12.13 -15.87
N LYS A 301 -10.14 12.64 -14.65
CA LYS A 301 -10.01 14.09 -14.41
C LYS A 301 -8.60 14.60 -14.78
N PRO A 302 -8.47 15.85 -15.23
CA PRO A 302 -7.20 16.49 -15.51
C PRO A 302 -6.52 16.91 -14.19
N LEU A 303 -6.06 15.93 -13.41
CA LEU A 303 -5.34 16.21 -12.17
C LEU A 303 -3.94 16.73 -12.46
N ILE A 304 -3.34 17.51 -11.55
CA ILE A 304 -1.92 17.91 -11.66
C ILE A 304 -1.04 16.64 -11.78
N PRO A 305 -0.06 16.61 -12.70
CA PRO A 305 0.88 15.49 -12.79
C PRO A 305 1.65 15.39 -11.48
N GLN A 306 1.80 14.20 -10.93
CA GLN A 306 2.52 14.05 -9.66
C GLN A 306 3.02 12.62 -9.52
N GLY A 307 4.28 12.45 -9.13
CA GLY A 307 4.80 11.13 -8.82
C GLY A 307 6.29 10.94 -9.04
N TYR A 308 6.76 9.74 -8.72
CA TYR A 308 8.18 9.34 -8.76
C TYR A 308 8.55 8.52 -10.02
N GLY A 309 7.59 8.32 -10.92
CA GLY A 309 7.78 7.66 -12.20
C GLY A 309 8.34 8.62 -13.24
N LEU A 310 8.15 8.27 -14.51
CA LEU A 310 8.57 9.13 -15.63
C LEU A 310 7.96 10.53 -15.58
N VAL A 311 6.78 10.67 -14.97
CA VAL A 311 6.08 11.96 -14.81
C VAL A 311 6.86 12.95 -13.93
N ALA A 312 7.81 12.49 -13.11
CA ALA A 312 8.67 13.37 -12.33
C ALA A 312 9.41 14.38 -13.21
N LEU A 313 9.80 14.01 -14.44
CA LEU A 313 10.44 14.94 -15.38
C LEU A 313 9.52 16.09 -15.80
N VAL A 314 8.22 15.84 -15.88
CA VAL A 314 7.21 16.88 -16.16
C VAL A 314 6.95 17.70 -14.91
N TYR A 315 6.79 17.05 -13.77
CA TYR A 315 6.52 17.71 -12.49
C TYR A 315 7.64 18.68 -12.10
N GLU A 316 8.90 18.29 -12.30
CA GLU A 316 10.08 19.12 -12.01
C GLU A 316 10.41 20.12 -13.13
N GLY A 317 9.63 20.15 -14.22
CA GLY A 317 9.78 21.12 -15.31
C GLY A 317 10.92 20.85 -16.30
N TYR A 318 11.51 19.65 -16.29
CA TYR A 318 12.57 19.28 -17.25
C TYR A 318 12.05 19.01 -18.67
N VAL A 319 10.81 18.49 -18.79
CA VAL A 319 10.17 18.20 -20.08
C VAL A 319 8.70 18.59 -20.06
N TYR A 320 8.13 18.87 -21.23
CA TYR A 320 6.72 19.19 -21.40
C TYR A 320 6.05 18.07 -22.21
N LEU A 321 5.43 17.12 -21.50
CA LEU A 321 4.69 16.01 -22.11
C LEU A 321 3.23 16.04 -21.66
N PRO A 322 2.26 15.88 -22.58
CA PRO A 322 0.85 15.97 -22.24
C PRO A 322 0.33 14.67 -21.58
N LYS A 323 -0.81 14.73 -20.89
CA LYS A 323 -1.43 13.58 -20.19
C LYS A 323 -1.67 12.38 -21.12
N GLU A 324 -1.96 12.65 -22.39
CA GLU A 324 -2.19 11.65 -23.42
C GLU A 324 -0.96 10.79 -23.66
N PHE A 325 0.25 11.39 -23.61
CA PHE A 325 1.51 10.64 -23.72
C PHE A 325 1.62 9.58 -22.63
N PHE A 326 1.37 9.97 -21.37
CA PHE A 326 1.42 9.04 -20.23
C PHE A 326 0.32 7.98 -20.31
N THR A 327 -0.86 8.34 -20.82
CA THR A 327 -1.95 7.40 -21.04
C THR A 327 -1.55 6.33 -22.07
N VAL A 328 -1.05 6.75 -23.23
CA VAL A 328 -0.56 5.84 -24.28
C VAL A 328 0.61 5.00 -23.77
N ALA A 329 1.57 5.61 -23.07
CA ALA A 329 2.72 4.89 -22.51
C ALA A 329 2.29 3.84 -21.49
N THR A 330 1.41 4.18 -20.54
CA THR A 330 0.89 3.24 -19.53
C THR A 330 0.21 2.05 -20.18
N VAL A 331 -0.70 2.28 -21.15
CA VAL A 331 -1.41 1.20 -21.86
C VAL A 331 -0.44 0.35 -22.69
N THR A 332 0.50 0.98 -23.40
CA THR A 332 1.49 0.29 -24.22
C THR A 332 2.39 -0.61 -23.37
N VAL A 333 2.88 -0.10 -22.24
CA VAL A 333 3.73 -0.85 -21.30
C VAL A 333 2.92 -1.98 -20.66
N ALA A 334 1.69 -1.72 -20.22
CA ALA A 334 0.82 -2.78 -19.67
C ALA A 334 0.58 -3.91 -20.68
N ALA A 335 0.23 -3.59 -21.92
CA ALA A 335 0.01 -4.56 -22.99
C ALA A 335 1.30 -5.32 -23.34
N THR A 336 2.44 -4.63 -23.41
CA THR A 336 3.74 -5.25 -23.68
C THR A 336 4.14 -6.21 -22.57
N LEU A 337 4.04 -5.80 -21.30
CA LEU A 337 4.35 -6.66 -20.16
C LEU A 337 3.41 -7.86 -20.08
N LEU A 338 2.13 -7.69 -20.41
CA LEU A 338 1.17 -8.78 -20.47
C LEU A 338 1.51 -9.80 -21.56
N ALA A 339 1.89 -9.33 -22.76
CA ALA A 339 2.33 -10.18 -23.85
C ALA A 339 3.64 -10.92 -23.50
N LEU A 340 4.63 -10.22 -22.95
CA LEU A 340 5.89 -10.81 -22.49
C LEU A 340 5.65 -11.86 -21.40
N TYR A 341 4.74 -11.58 -20.45
CA TYR A 341 4.36 -12.53 -19.40
C TYR A 341 3.69 -13.78 -19.98
N TRP A 342 2.79 -13.63 -20.95
CA TRP A 342 2.14 -14.77 -21.63
C TRP A 342 3.14 -15.66 -22.38
N LEU A 343 4.07 -15.04 -23.12
CA LEU A 343 5.04 -15.73 -23.97
C LEU A 343 6.13 -16.43 -23.16
N ASN A 344 6.55 -15.83 -22.05
CA ASN A 344 7.66 -16.31 -21.22
C ASN A 344 7.19 -16.98 -19.91
N PHE A 345 5.91 -17.38 -19.83
CA PHE A 345 5.35 -17.96 -18.61
C PHE A 345 6.08 -19.25 -18.19
N ASN A 346 6.69 -19.23 -17.01
CA ASN A 346 7.41 -20.36 -16.40
C ASN A 346 7.45 -20.22 -14.87
N ASP A 347 8.01 -21.21 -14.17
CA ASP A 347 8.04 -21.28 -12.70
C ASP A 347 8.76 -20.12 -12.00
N LYS A 348 9.69 -19.43 -12.69
CA LYS A 348 10.36 -18.24 -12.14
C LYS A 348 9.57 -16.96 -12.43
N VAL A 349 9.08 -16.83 -13.66
CA VAL A 349 8.39 -15.62 -14.15
C VAL A 349 7.01 -15.46 -13.52
N LYS A 350 6.31 -16.56 -13.18
CA LYS A 350 4.92 -16.52 -12.70
C LYS A 350 4.71 -15.55 -11.53
N TYR A 351 5.66 -15.49 -10.59
CA TYR A 351 5.60 -14.61 -9.42
C TYR A 351 5.68 -13.11 -9.73
N LEU A 352 6.14 -12.72 -10.93
CA LEU A 352 6.13 -11.32 -11.36
C LEU A 352 4.72 -10.74 -11.48
N ALA A 353 3.68 -11.57 -11.62
CA ALA A 353 2.29 -11.13 -11.67
C ALA A 353 1.90 -10.22 -10.49
N TRP A 354 2.50 -10.43 -9.31
CA TRP A 354 2.18 -9.66 -8.11
C TRP A 354 2.83 -8.28 -8.06
N VAL A 355 3.93 -8.07 -8.78
CA VAL A 355 4.76 -6.85 -8.72
C VAL A 355 4.76 -6.05 -10.01
N VAL A 356 4.30 -6.65 -11.12
CA VAL A 356 4.22 -6.01 -12.43
C VAL A 356 3.47 -4.66 -12.44
N PRO A 357 2.45 -4.39 -11.58
CA PRO A 357 1.81 -3.09 -11.56
C PRO A 357 2.76 -1.92 -11.31
N MET A 358 3.83 -2.09 -10.52
CA MET A 358 4.80 -1.02 -10.28
C MET A 358 5.44 -0.52 -11.58
N PHE A 359 5.77 -1.44 -12.49
CA PHE A 359 6.40 -1.09 -13.77
C PHE A 359 5.41 -0.41 -14.72
N VAL A 360 4.13 -0.79 -14.66
CA VAL A 360 3.06 -0.11 -15.41
C VAL A 360 2.85 1.31 -14.88
N LEU A 361 2.69 1.44 -13.56
CA LEU A 361 2.41 2.71 -12.88
C LEU A 361 3.58 3.70 -12.93
N PHE A 362 4.80 3.23 -13.23
CA PHE A 362 5.95 4.10 -13.52
C PHE A 362 5.67 5.08 -14.69
N PHE A 363 4.79 4.71 -15.62
CA PHE A 363 4.43 5.53 -16.78
C PHE A 363 3.10 6.27 -16.61
N ALA A 364 2.46 6.19 -15.44
CA ALA A 364 1.18 6.83 -15.18
C ALA A 364 1.32 8.34 -14.96
N TRP A 365 0.30 9.10 -15.40
CA TRP A 365 0.21 10.55 -15.18
C TRP A 365 0.23 10.94 -13.70
N ARG A 366 -0.31 10.06 -12.85
CA ARG A 366 -0.10 10.09 -11.41
C ARG A 366 0.59 8.81 -11.01
N SER A 367 1.83 8.91 -10.56
CA SER A 367 2.65 7.78 -10.13
C SER A 367 3.12 8.03 -8.69
N LEU A 368 2.16 8.15 -7.77
CA LEU A 368 2.42 8.57 -6.39
C LEU A 368 3.39 7.62 -5.67
N PRO A 369 4.17 8.08 -4.69
CA PRO A 369 5.10 7.23 -3.94
C PRO A 369 4.45 5.95 -3.37
N SER A 370 3.19 6.05 -2.94
CA SER A 370 2.42 4.91 -2.43
C SER A 370 2.24 3.79 -3.46
N TYR A 371 2.25 4.09 -4.75
CA TYR A 371 2.09 3.10 -5.83
C TYR A 371 3.31 2.20 -6.00
N PHE A 372 4.44 2.53 -5.34
CA PHE A 372 5.66 1.73 -5.34
C PHE A 372 5.91 1.13 -3.96
N MET A 373 5.81 1.95 -2.90
CA MET A 373 6.16 1.52 -1.54
C MET A 373 5.33 0.32 -1.06
N PHE A 374 4.02 0.33 -1.31
CA PHE A 374 3.14 -0.76 -0.86
C PHE A 374 3.29 -2.06 -1.67
N PHE A 375 4.01 -2.02 -2.78
CA PHE A 375 4.39 -3.24 -3.50
C PHE A 375 5.73 -3.81 -3.02
N ILE A 376 6.50 -3.11 -2.17
CA ILE A 376 7.74 -3.67 -1.60
C ILE A 376 7.43 -4.89 -0.70
N PRO A 377 6.45 -4.84 0.25
CA PRO A 377 6.07 -6.02 1.02
C PRO A 377 5.46 -7.13 0.16
N VAL A 378 4.76 -6.77 -0.92
CA VAL A 378 4.22 -7.71 -1.92
C VAL A 378 5.36 -8.43 -2.65
N ALA A 379 6.37 -7.69 -3.10
CA ALA A 379 7.56 -8.25 -3.74
C ALA A 379 8.34 -9.17 -2.80
N TYR A 380 8.49 -8.76 -1.55
CA TYR A 380 9.09 -9.58 -0.50
C TYR A 380 8.33 -10.91 -0.34
N TYR A 381 7.01 -10.87 -0.23
CA TYR A 381 6.21 -12.08 -0.05
C TYR A 381 6.21 -12.96 -1.30
N ALA A 382 6.21 -12.37 -2.51
CA ALA A 382 6.34 -13.11 -3.76
C ALA A 382 7.69 -13.86 -3.82
N ALA A 383 8.79 -13.21 -3.43
CA ALA A 383 10.10 -13.85 -3.33
C ALA A 383 10.10 -14.98 -2.28
N LEU A 384 9.47 -14.77 -1.13
CA LEU A 384 9.34 -15.79 -0.10
C LEU A 384 8.59 -17.03 -0.61
N LEU A 385 7.48 -16.85 -1.32
CA LEU A 385 6.71 -17.94 -1.92
C LEU A 385 7.53 -18.69 -2.98
N MET A 386 8.25 -17.97 -3.84
CA MET A 386 9.15 -18.55 -4.84
C MET A 386 10.24 -19.42 -4.20
N VAL A 387 10.86 -18.96 -3.11
CA VAL A 387 11.93 -19.71 -2.43
C VAL A 387 11.37 -20.93 -1.70
N LYS A 388 10.18 -20.83 -1.11
CA LYS A 388 9.47 -21.98 -0.50
C LYS A 388 9.13 -23.05 -1.54
N GLU A 389 8.62 -22.67 -2.71
CA GLU A 389 8.26 -23.62 -3.77
C GLU A 389 9.49 -24.40 -4.29
N HIS A 390 10.65 -23.74 -4.41
CA HIS A 390 11.89 -24.37 -4.86
C HIS A 390 12.61 -25.17 -3.76
N GLY A 391 12.03 -25.33 -2.57
CA GLY A 391 12.62 -26.12 -1.48
C GLY A 391 13.90 -25.53 -0.87
N LEU A 392 14.19 -24.26 -1.13
CA LEU A 392 15.39 -23.56 -0.66
C LEU A 392 15.26 -23.03 0.78
N LEU A 393 14.06 -23.10 1.37
CA LEU A 393 13.78 -22.82 2.78
C LEU A 393 12.94 -23.96 3.37
N LYS A 394 13.40 -24.57 4.47
CA LYS A 394 12.57 -25.48 5.25
C LYS A 394 11.55 -24.66 6.06
N ALA A 395 10.30 -25.11 6.04
CA ALA A 395 9.16 -24.45 6.68
C ALA A 395 9.34 -24.30 8.19
#